data_AF-A0A1H3N103-F1
#
_entry.id   AF-A0A1H3N103-F1
#
_cell.length_a   1.000
_cell.length_b   1.000
_cell.length_c   1.000
_cell.angle_alpha   90.00
_cell.angle_beta   90.00
_cell.angle_gamma   90.00
#
_symmetry.space_group_name_H-M   'P 1'
#
loop_
_entity.id
_entity.type
_entity.pdbx_description
1 polymer ?
#
loop_
_entity_poly.entity_id
_entity_poly.type
_entity_poly.pdbx_seq_one_letter_code
_entity_poly.pdbx_strand_id
1 'polypeptide(L)'
;CTLKYITEHVKNAKIFVFDTASMKLRSFSSMENIDYASGKEQSIASLEKLKVLIEDRKTAYNLQKESNPMMSIKEYGLKQTPTFVVIDIVQELYENVGEDNEKIDVLKEALDVGIFVIASADNKLRTRMSQFLETLTNVKTALVVGNFREQNLYSTIGFRENNTDSRFGYIYSKGKIKKVMIPLEQ
;
A
#
# COMPACT_ATOMS: atom_id res chain seq x y z
N CYS A 1 4.29 -14.00 4.47
CA CYS A 1 3.78 -13.00 3.51
C CYS A 1 2.68 -12.20 4.18
N THR A 2 2.73 -10.87 4.01
CA THR A 2 1.76 -9.94 4.59
C THR A 2 0.32 -10.26 4.16
N LEU A 3 0.11 -10.68 2.91
CA LEU A 3 -1.20 -11.12 2.41
C LEU A 3 -1.71 -12.37 3.14
N LYS A 4 -0.85 -13.36 3.37
CA LYS A 4 -1.19 -14.56 4.15
C LYS A 4 -1.66 -14.18 5.56
N TYR A 5 -0.90 -13.30 6.23
CA TYR A 5 -1.30 -12.82 7.56
C TYR A 5 -2.67 -12.11 7.54
N ILE A 6 -2.90 -11.20 6.59
CA ILE A 6 -4.17 -10.46 6.47
C ILE A 6 -5.33 -11.43 6.23
N THR A 7 -5.18 -12.35 5.27
CA THR A 7 -6.23 -13.31 4.88
C THR A 7 -6.55 -14.31 5.99
N GLU A 8 -5.56 -14.73 6.79
CA GLU A 8 -5.76 -15.67 7.89
C GLU A 8 -6.32 -15.00 9.17
N HIS A 9 -5.94 -13.75 9.45
CA HIS A 9 -6.18 -13.14 10.76
C HIS A 9 -7.19 -11.99 10.74
N VAL A 10 -7.46 -11.37 9.60
CA VAL A 10 -8.43 -10.27 9.48
C VAL A 10 -9.72 -10.77 8.86
N LYS A 11 -10.67 -11.15 9.72
CA LYS A 11 -11.99 -11.64 9.30
C LYS A 11 -12.73 -10.61 8.47
N ASN A 12 -13.35 -11.07 7.37
CA ASN A 12 -14.19 -10.28 6.47
C ASN A 12 -13.48 -9.06 5.83
N ALA A 13 -12.15 -9.05 5.76
CA ALA A 13 -11.43 -7.96 5.09
C ALA A 13 -11.67 -8.02 3.58
N LYS A 14 -11.91 -6.86 2.94
CA LYS A 14 -11.84 -6.71 1.48
C LYS A 14 -10.41 -6.35 1.09
N ILE A 15 -9.84 -7.02 0.09
CA ILE A 15 -8.43 -6.82 -0.27
C ILE A 15 -8.33 -6.56 -1.78
N PHE A 16 -7.69 -5.47 -2.17
CA PHE A 16 -7.27 -5.23 -3.54
C PHE A 16 -5.80 -5.62 -3.66
N VAL A 17 -5.45 -6.43 -4.66
CA VAL A 17 -4.07 -6.84 -4.91
C VAL A 17 -3.67 -6.40 -6.31
N PHE A 18 -2.64 -5.56 -6.38
CA PHE A 18 -1.99 -5.14 -7.62
C PHE A 18 -0.65 -5.87 -7.71
N ASP A 19 -0.65 -6.98 -8.44
CA ASP A 19 0.53 -7.83 -8.64
C ASP A 19 1.33 -7.38 -9.87
N THR A 20 2.61 -7.73 -9.86
CA THR A 20 3.50 -7.51 -11.01
C THR A 20 3.18 -8.47 -12.15
N ALA A 21 3.73 -8.21 -13.33
CA ALA A 21 3.66 -9.08 -14.50
C ALA A 21 4.26 -10.46 -14.23
N SER A 22 5.11 -10.59 -13.19
CA SER A 22 5.64 -11.87 -12.74
C SER A 22 4.63 -12.73 -11.98
N MET A 23 3.49 -12.16 -11.56
CA MET A 23 2.35 -12.85 -10.95
C MET A 23 2.73 -13.67 -9.70
N LYS A 24 3.64 -13.18 -8.87
CA LYS A 24 4.13 -13.91 -7.68
C LYS A 24 3.08 -14.05 -6.59
N LEU A 25 2.04 -13.22 -6.60
CA LEU A 25 0.92 -13.22 -5.67
C LEU A 25 -0.33 -13.89 -6.26
N ARG A 26 -0.22 -14.54 -7.43
CA ARG A 26 -1.35 -15.19 -8.12
C ARG A 26 -2.08 -16.24 -7.28
N SER A 27 -1.42 -16.90 -6.34
CA SER A 27 -2.06 -17.89 -5.46
C SER A 27 -3.24 -17.30 -4.68
N PHE A 28 -3.23 -15.99 -4.43
CA PHE A 28 -4.30 -15.26 -3.75
C PHE A 28 -5.49 -14.91 -4.65
N SER A 29 -5.37 -15.04 -5.99
CA SER A 29 -6.40 -14.57 -6.94
C SER A 29 -7.73 -15.35 -6.87
N SER A 30 -7.73 -16.53 -6.24
CA SER A 30 -8.91 -17.40 -6.12
C SER A 30 -9.72 -17.16 -4.84
N MET A 31 -9.24 -16.30 -3.94
CA MET A 31 -9.92 -16.02 -2.67
C MET A 31 -11.08 -15.05 -2.89
N GLU A 32 -12.24 -15.36 -2.30
CA GLU A 32 -13.50 -14.62 -2.50
C GLU A 32 -13.42 -13.14 -2.12
N ASN A 33 -12.62 -12.82 -1.11
CA ASN A 33 -12.48 -11.46 -0.57
C ASN A 33 -11.36 -10.64 -1.24
N ILE A 34 -10.77 -11.16 -2.33
CA ILE A 34 -9.65 -10.55 -3.03
C ILE A 34 -10.07 -10.09 -4.43
N ASP A 35 -9.91 -8.80 -4.70
CA ASP A 35 -9.93 -8.23 -6.03
C ASP A 35 -8.49 -8.19 -6.57
N TYR A 36 -8.15 -9.18 -7.40
CA TYR A 36 -6.80 -9.36 -7.93
C TYR A 36 -6.67 -8.71 -9.31
N ALA A 37 -5.60 -7.94 -9.50
CA ALA A 37 -5.22 -7.32 -10.76
C ALA A 37 -3.75 -7.58 -11.07
N SER A 38 -3.49 -7.98 -12.31
CA SER A 38 -2.17 -8.02 -12.92
C SER A 38 -2.24 -7.39 -14.31
N GLY A 39 -1.36 -6.42 -14.57
CA GLY A 39 -1.32 -5.68 -15.84
C GLY A 39 -2.38 -4.59 -15.97
N LYS A 40 -2.33 -3.88 -17.10
CA LYS A 40 -3.05 -2.62 -17.36
C LYS A 40 -4.56 -2.66 -17.18
N GLU A 41 -5.27 -3.52 -17.94
CA GLU A 41 -6.74 -3.51 -17.96
C GLU A 41 -7.34 -3.85 -16.59
N GLN A 42 -6.79 -4.87 -15.94
CA GLN A 42 -7.22 -5.29 -14.61
C GLN A 42 -6.90 -4.22 -13.56
N SER A 43 -5.71 -3.61 -13.61
CA SER A 43 -5.34 -2.54 -12.67
C SER A 43 -6.28 -1.36 -12.75
N ILE A 44 -6.64 -0.92 -13.97
CA ILE A 44 -7.60 0.17 -14.16
C ILE A 44 -8.98 -0.23 -13.62
N ALA A 45 -9.48 -1.42 -13.95
CA ALA A 45 -10.78 -1.90 -13.47
C ALA A 45 -10.84 -2.00 -11.93
N SER A 46 -9.77 -2.48 -11.29
CA SER A 46 -9.67 -2.58 -9.83
C SER A 46 -9.59 -1.21 -9.16
N LEU A 47 -8.88 -0.24 -9.74
CA LEU A 47 -8.87 1.14 -9.25
C LEU A 47 -10.25 1.81 -9.36
N GLU A 48 -11.01 1.56 -10.43
CA GLU A 48 -12.39 2.07 -10.54
C GLU A 48 -13.31 1.45 -9.48
N LYS A 49 -13.20 0.14 -9.21
CA LYS A 49 -13.92 -0.50 -8.09
C LYS A 49 -13.54 0.08 -6.73
N LEU A 50 -12.25 0.40 -6.53
CA LEU A 50 -11.76 1.07 -5.33
C LEU A 50 -12.35 2.48 -5.21
N LYS A 51 -12.40 3.22 -6.31
CA LYS A 51 -13.00 4.56 -6.37
C LYS A 51 -14.48 4.55 -5.98
N VAL A 52 -15.26 3.59 -6.49
CA VAL A 52 -16.66 3.40 -6.08
C VAL A 52 -16.77 3.18 -4.56
N LEU A 53 -15.92 2.30 -3.99
CA LEU A 53 -15.91 2.06 -2.55
C LEU A 53 -15.55 3.31 -1.73
N ILE A 54 -14.63 4.14 -2.23
CA ILE A 54 -14.26 5.41 -1.60
C ILE A 54 -15.45 6.37 -1.59
N GLU A 55 -16.17 6.51 -2.71
CA GLU A 55 -17.35 7.36 -2.81
C GLU A 55 -18.52 6.87 -1.95
N ASP A 56 -18.71 5.54 -1.84
CA ASP A 56 -19.68 4.95 -0.93
C ASP A 56 -19.38 5.33 0.52
N ARG A 57 -18.10 5.25 0.95
CA ARG A 57 -17.67 5.66 2.29
C ARG A 57 -17.89 7.15 2.53
N LYS A 58 -17.56 8.01 1.56
CA LYS A 58 -17.79 9.46 1.65
C LYS A 58 -19.26 9.78 1.80
N THR A 59 -20.12 9.14 1.00
CA THR A 59 -21.57 9.33 1.02
C THR A 59 -22.16 8.87 2.35
N ALA A 60 -21.81 7.66 2.80
CA ALA A 60 -22.31 7.11 4.06
C ALA A 60 -21.83 7.91 5.29
N TYR A 61 -20.59 8.43 5.24
CA TYR A 61 -20.08 9.36 6.25
C TYR A 61 -20.89 10.66 6.30
N ASN A 62 -21.18 11.26 5.14
CA ASN A 62 -21.94 12.51 5.06
C ASN A 62 -23.35 12.36 5.63
N LEU A 63 -24.02 11.22 5.42
CA LEU A 63 -25.33 10.93 6.00
C LEU A 63 -25.30 10.81 7.54
N GLN A 64 -24.17 10.38 8.12
CA GLN A 64 -24.05 10.22 9.57
C GLN A 64 -23.47 11.45 10.27
N LYS A 65 -22.86 12.38 9.53
CA LYS A 65 -22.18 13.57 10.06
C LYS A 65 -23.09 14.44 10.94
N GLU A 66 -24.38 14.51 10.64
CA GLU A 66 -25.36 15.25 11.46
C GLU A 66 -25.50 14.68 12.88
N SER A 67 -25.36 13.36 13.03
CA SER A 67 -25.47 12.66 14.31
C SER A 67 -24.15 12.53 15.07
N ASN A 68 -23.01 12.69 14.40
CA ASN A 68 -21.70 12.67 15.06
C ASN A 68 -20.73 13.68 14.42
N PRO A 69 -20.83 14.97 14.75
CA PRO A 69 -20.08 16.04 14.08
C PRO A 69 -18.57 16.00 14.29
N MET A 70 -18.10 15.29 15.33
CA MET A 70 -16.69 15.24 15.73
C MET A 70 -15.94 14.07 15.10
N MET A 71 -16.65 13.09 14.50
CA MET A 71 -16.01 11.97 13.85
C MET A 71 -15.43 12.42 12.51
N SER A 72 -14.15 12.15 12.27
CA SER A 72 -13.56 12.35 10.94
C SER A 72 -13.95 11.22 9.98
N ILE A 73 -13.90 11.50 8.67
CA ILE A 73 -14.15 10.48 7.64
C ILE A 73 -13.20 9.28 7.76
N LYS A 74 -11.96 9.52 8.19
CA LYS A 74 -10.97 8.47 8.40
C LYS A 74 -11.38 7.54 9.55
N GLU A 75 -11.77 8.11 10.69
CA GLU A 75 -12.25 7.34 11.84
C GLU A 75 -13.54 6.58 11.52
N TYR A 76 -14.43 7.19 10.73
CA TYR A 76 -15.61 6.50 10.21
C TYR A 76 -15.22 5.28 9.36
N GLY A 77 -14.30 5.47 8.41
CA GLY A 77 -13.80 4.41 7.53
C GLY A 77 -13.13 3.27 8.28
N LEU A 78 -12.41 3.57 9.36
CA LEU A 78 -11.78 2.55 10.22
C LEU A 78 -12.78 1.68 11.00
N LYS A 79 -14.03 2.14 11.15
CA LYS A 79 -15.12 1.37 11.76
C LYS A 79 -15.90 0.52 10.75
N GLN A 80 -15.69 0.75 9.44
CA GLN A 80 -16.28 -0.07 8.38
C GLN A 80 -15.52 -1.38 8.24
N THR A 81 -15.99 -2.24 7.33
CA THR A 81 -15.27 -3.45 6.91
C THR A 81 -13.82 -3.12 6.57
N PRO A 82 -12.83 -3.74 7.24
CA PRO A 82 -11.43 -3.51 6.97
C PRO A 82 -11.13 -3.70 5.48
N THR A 83 -10.45 -2.73 4.88
CA THR A 83 -10.10 -2.78 3.47
C THR A 83 -8.61 -2.52 3.31
N PHE A 84 -7.95 -3.39 2.55
CA PHE A 84 -6.53 -3.31 2.27
C PHE A 84 -6.31 -3.16 0.78
N VAL A 85 -5.34 -2.36 0.40
CA VAL A 85 -4.76 -2.31 -0.93
C VAL A 85 -3.33 -2.77 -0.81
N VAL A 86 -2.99 -3.86 -1.48
CA VAL A 86 -1.65 -4.44 -1.52
C VAL A 86 -1.08 -4.25 -2.91
N ILE A 87 0.07 -3.58 -2.98
CA ILE A 87 0.75 -3.26 -4.25
C ILE A 87 2.13 -3.90 -4.20
N ASP A 88 2.39 -4.82 -5.11
CA ASP A 88 3.68 -5.53 -5.17
C ASP A 88 4.80 -4.56 -5.60
N ILE A 89 4.66 -3.86 -6.73
CA ILE A 89 5.60 -2.80 -7.12
C ILE A 89 4.82 -1.56 -7.59
N VAL A 90 4.97 -0.46 -6.85
CA VAL A 90 4.25 0.80 -7.15
C VAL A 90 4.61 1.36 -8.52
N GLN A 91 5.89 1.26 -8.93
CA GLN A 91 6.34 1.71 -10.24
C GLN A 91 5.60 0.99 -11.36
N GLU A 92 5.43 -0.33 -11.27
CA GLU A 92 4.72 -1.10 -12.28
C GLU A 92 3.22 -0.79 -12.30
N LEU A 93 2.60 -0.55 -11.13
CA LEU A 93 1.22 -0.08 -11.09
C LEU A 93 1.06 1.28 -11.79
N TYR A 94 2.02 2.21 -11.58
CA TYR A 94 2.02 3.51 -12.24
C TYR A 94 2.14 3.38 -13.76
N GLU A 95 3.02 2.50 -14.24
CA GLU A 95 3.13 2.17 -15.67
C GLU A 95 1.83 1.55 -16.22
N ASN A 96 1.22 0.63 -15.48
CA ASN A 96 -0.03 -0.04 -15.86
C ASN A 96 -1.19 0.93 -16.04
N VAL A 97 -1.24 2.02 -15.26
CA VAL A 97 -2.26 3.06 -15.43
C VAL A 97 -1.91 4.11 -16.49
N GLY A 98 -0.78 3.94 -17.18
CA GLY A 98 -0.30 4.84 -18.22
C GLY A 98 0.37 6.10 -17.68
N GLU A 99 1.01 6.02 -16.51
CA GLU A 99 1.63 7.15 -15.82
C GLU A 99 0.63 8.29 -15.53
N ASP A 100 -0.63 7.90 -15.29
CA ASP A 100 -1.73 8.83 -15.01
C ASP A 100 -1.83 9.09 -13.50
N ASN A 101 -1.46 10.30 -13.10
CA ASN A 101 -1.46 10.72 -11.70
C ASN A 101 -2.86 10.68 -11.08
N GLU A 102 -3.91 11.02 -11.84
CA GLU A 102 -5.28 11.03 -11.30
C GLU A 102 -5.73 9.60 -10.96
N LYS A 103 -5.33 8.62 -11.77
CA LYS A 103 -5.65 7.21 -11.51
C LYS A 103 -4.91 6.67 -10.28
N ILE A 104 -3.64 7.05 -10.10
CA ILE A 104 -2.87 6.66 -8.91
C ILE A 104 -3.35 7.38 -7.65
N ASP A 105 -3.78 8.64 -7.75
CA ASP A 105 -4.17 9.44 -6.59
C ASP A 105 -5.45 8.94 -5.89
N VAL A 106 -6.22 8.05 -6.55
CA VAL A 106 -7.25 7.23 -5.89
C VAL A 106 -6.70 6.48 -4.68
N LEU A 107 -5.44 6.03 -4.70
CA LEU A 107 -4.79 5.36 -3.56
C LEU A 107 -4.54 6.32 -2.39
N LYS A 108 -4.32 7.61 -2.67
CA LYS A 108 -4.25 8.62 -1.63
C LYS A 108 -5.63 8.84 -1.02
N GLU A 109 -6.66 8.96 -1.84
CA GLU A 109 -8.04 9.11 -1.36
C GLU A 109 -8.47 7.91 -0.50
N ALA A 110 -8.01 6.70 -0.86
CA ALA A 110 -8.21 5.50 -0.07
C ALA A 110 -7.69 5.68 1.38
N LEU A 111 -6.47 6.22 1.54
CA LEU A 111 -5.87 6.49 2.85
C LEU A 111 -6.70 7.50 3.68
N ASP A 112 -7.28 8.51 3.02
CA ASP A 112 -8.09 9.54 3.68
C ASP A 112 -9.40 8.96 4.25
N VAL A 113 -9.99 7.99 3.56
CA VAL A 113 -11.24 7.34 3.97
C VAL A 113 -11.03 6.06 4.80
N GLY A 114 -9.83 5.90 5.39
CA GLY A 114 -9.54 4.80 6.31
C GLY A 114 -9.37 3.43 5.63
N ILE A 115 -8.89 3.39 4.39
CA ILE A 115 -8.40 2.17 3.73
C ILE A 115 -6.89 2.06 3.95
N PHE A 116 -6.40 0.85 4.23
CA PHE A 116 -4.97 0.62 4.46
C PHE A 116 -4.27 0.33 3.13
N VAL A 117 -3.15 0.99 2.86
CA VAL A 117 -2.31 0.70 1.69
C VAL A 117 -0.99 0.11 2.16
N ILE A 118 -0.62 -1.03 1.60
CA ILE A 118 0.64 -1.73 1.82
C ILE A 118 1.31 -1.84 0.46
N ALA A 119 2.45 -1.19 0.31
CA ALA A 119 3.11 -1.06 -0.96
C ALA A 119 4.58 -1.38 -0.86
N SER A 120 5.10 -2.14 -1.83
CA SER A 120 6.53 -2.24 -2.10
C SER A 120 6.90 -1.42 -3.32
N ALA A 121 8.17 -1.02 -3.36
CA ALA A 121 8.73 -0.22 -4.43
C ALA A 121 10.19 -0.63 -4.64
N ASP A 122 10.69 -0.44 -5.85
CA ASP A 122 12.13 -0.53 -6.09
C ASP A 122 12.89 0.51 -5.27
N ASN A 123 14.20 0.25 -5.07
CA ASN A 123 15.09 1.08 -4.26
C ASN A 123 15.06 2.58 -4.61
N LYS A 124 14.67 2.93 -5.85
CA LYS A 124 14.52 4.30 -6.30
C LYS A 124 13.07 4.61 -6.62
N LEU A 125 12.44 5.42 -5.77
CA LEU A 125 11.11 5.97 -6.05
C LEU A 125 11.24 7.40 -6.60
N ARG A 126 10.57 7.70 -7.71
CA ARG A 126 10.47 9.06 -8.25
C ARG A 126 9.25 9.76 -7.64
N THR A 127 9.49 10.89 -6.98
CA THR A 127 8.57 11.41 -5.96
C THR A 127 7.65 12.54 -6.42
N ARG A 128 7.85 13.08 -7.63
CA ARG A 128 7.20 14.33 -8.10
C ARG A 128 6.02 14.11 -9.05
N MET A 129 5.53 12.89 -9.17
CA MET A 129 4.52 12.57 -10.19
C MET A 129 3.11 12.70 -9.62
N SER A 130 2.79 12.12 -8.45
CA SER A 130 1.43 12.12 -7.90
C SER A 130 1.37 12.39 -6.38
N GLN A 131 0.19 12.77 -5.87
CA GLN A 131 -0.05 13.00 -4.44
C GLN A 131 0.16 11.72 -3.61
N PHE A 132 -0.21 10.56 -4.15
CA PHE A 132 0.03 9.27 -3.50
C PHE A 132 1.53 8.99 -3.36
N LEU A 133 2.32 9.20 -4.41
CA LEU A 133 3.77 8.98 -4.38
C LEU A 133 4.47 9.95 -3.43
N GLU A 134 4.01 11.20 -3.37
CA GLU A 134 4.46 12.18 -2.37
C GLU A 134 4.06 11.75 -0.94
N THR A 135 2.89 11.14 -0.77
CA THR A 135 2.47 10.61 0.54
C THR A 135 3.38 9.45 0.97
N LEU A 136 3.72 8.54 0.05
CA LEU A 136 4.62 7.40 0.33
C LEU A 136 6.02 7.84 0.75
N THR A 137 6.54 8.95 0.23
CA THR A 137 7.90 9.43 0.56
C THR A 137 7.95 10.11 1.92
N ASN A 138 6.81 10.64 2.38
CA ASN A 138 6.67 11.31 3.66
C ASN A 138 6.32 10.36 4.82
N VAL A 139 6.18 9.06 4.57
CA VAL A 139 5.88 8.09 5.64
C VAL A 139 7.03 8.01 6.64
N LYS A 140 6.69 8.08 7.92
CA LYS A 140 7.68 8.08 9.00
C LYS A 140 8.12 6.68 9.45
N THR A 141 7.50 5.63 8.89
CA THR A 141 7.78 4.23 9.20
C THR A 141 7.83 3.42 7.92
N ALA A 142 8.90 2.65 7.73
CA ALA A 142 9.04 1.74 6.59
C ALA A 142 9.93 0.55 6.91
N LEU A 143 9.78 -0.51 6.12
CA LEU A 143 10.69 -1.64 6.07
C LEU A 143 11.50 -1.56 4.78
N VAL A 144 12.82 -1.44 4.91
CA VAL A 144 13.75 -1.50 3.77
C VAL A 144 14.36 -2.88 3.73
N VAL A 145 14.09 -3.63 2.66
CA VAL A 145 14.62 -4.98 2.46
C VAL A 145 15.94 -4.90 1.71
N GLY A 146 16.95 -5.71 2.10
CA GLY A 146 18.26 -5.68 1.45
C GLY A 146 19.15 -4.54 1.95
N ASN A 147 19.74 -3.76 1.04
CA ASN A 147 20.74 -2.76 1.38
C ASN A 147 20.12 -1.37 1.66
N PHE A 148 20.18 -0.92 2.93
CA PHE A 148 19.64 0.38 3.33
C PHE A 148 20.30 1.58 2.62
N ARG A 149 21.53 1.41 2.10
CA ARG A 149 22.26 2.49 1.43
C ARG A 149 21.83 2.73 -0.01
N GLU A 150 21.14 1.77 -0.62
CA GLU A 150 20.76 1.82 -2.04
C GLU A 150 19.44 2.56 -2.28
N GLN A 151 18.66 2.80 -1.21
CA GLN A 151 17.40 3.53 -1.30
C GLN A 151 17.58 5.05 -1.28
N ASN A 152 16.63 5.80 -1.86
CA ASN A 152 16.68 7.26 -1.99
C ASN A 152 15.64 8.03 -1.14
N LEU A 153 14.93 7.36 -0.23
CA LEU A 153 13.82 7.90 0.57
C LEU A 153 14.27 8.39 1.96
N TYR A 154 15.13 7.64 2.63
CA TYR A 154 15.54 7.89 4.01
C TYR A 154 17.02 8.27 4.09
N SER A 155 17.34 9.18 5.00
CA SER A 155 18.73 9.60 5.24
C SER A 155 19.60 8.40 5.64
N THR A 156 20.74 8.28 4.98
CA THR A 156 21.77 7.26 5.24
C THR A 156 22.98 7.83 5.99
N ILE A 157 22.88 9.08 6.46
CA ILE A 157 23.98 9.75 7.17
C ILE A 157 24.36 8.95 8.41
N GLY A 158 25.65 8.58 8.50
CA GLY A 158 26.18 7.79 9.61
C GLY A 158 25.89 6.29 9.53
N PHE A 159 25.13 5.83 8.55
CA PHE A 159 24.85 4.41 8.34
C PHE A 159 25.98 3.74 7.54
N ARG A 160 26.70 2.80 8.17
CA ARG A 160 27.92 2.20 7.60
C ARG A 160 27.75 0.75 7.13
N GLU A 161 26.67 0.08 7.50
CA GLU A 161 26.47 -1.32 7.15
C GLU A 161 26.18 -1.48 5.65
N ASN A 162 26.73 -2.53 5.05
CA ASN A 162 26.49 -2.90 3.66
C ASN A 162 25.89 -4.31 3.64
N ASN A 163 24.56 -4.40 3.73
CA ASN A 163 23.88 -5.69 3.79
C ASN A 163 23.74 -6.30 2.40
N THR A 164 24.30 -7.50 2.23
CA THR A 164 24.16 -8.32 1.02
C THR A 164 23.24 -9.52 1.23
N ASP A 165 22.76 -9.74 2.46
CA ASP A 165 21.89 -10.86 2.81
C ASP A 165 20.42 -10.43 2.75
N SER A 166 19.67 -11.00 1.80
CA SER A 166 18.26 -10.70 1.56
C SER A 166 17.34 -11.11 2.72
N ARG A 167 17.81 -11.95 3.65
CA ARG A 167 17.07 -12.34 4.86
C ARG A 167 17.00 -11.22 5.89
N PHE A 168 17.83 -10.19 5.75
CA PHE A 168 17.82 -9.04 6.63
C PHE A 168 17.27 -7.79 5.94
N GLY A 169 16.57 -6.99 6.73
CA GLY A 169 16.12 -5.67 6.36
C GLY A 169 16.23 -4.71 7.53
N TYR A 170 15.69 -3.51 7.36
CA TYR A 170 15.78 -2.43 8.32
C TYR A 170 14.43 -1.77 8.50
N ILE A 171 13.95 -1.74 9.74
CA ILE A 171 12.83 -0.88 10.12
C ILE A 171 13.37 0.53 10.33
N TYR A 172 12.92 1.45 9.50
CA TYR A 172 13.07 2.89 9.72
C TYR A 172 11.84 3.39 10.47
N SER A 173 12.03 4.08 11.59
CA SER A 173 10.95 4.78 12.28
C SER A 173 11.43 6.06 12.94
N LYS A 174 10.89 7.20 12.49
CA LYS A 174 11.20 8.54 13.04
C LYS A 174 12.71 8.80 13.18
N GLY A 175 13.49 8.46 12.15
CA GLY A 175 14.95 8.64 12.12
C GLY A 175 15.76 7.52 12.80
N LYS A 176 15.12 6.55 13.46
CA LYS A 176 15.78 5.39 14.05
C LYS A 176 15.79 4.22 13.06
N ILE A 177 16.93 3.57 12.93
CA ILE A 177 17.11 2.41 12.06
C ILE A 177 17.34 1.17 12.94
N LYS A 178 16.54 0.12 12.75
CA LYS A 178 16.68 -1.16 13.45
C LYS A 178 16.77 -2.29 12.44
N LYS A 179 17.86 -3.05 12.48
CA LYS A 179 18.01 -4.26 11.68
C LYS A 179 17.02 -5.33 12.15
N VAL A 180 16.37 -6.00 11.21
CA VAL A 180 15.41 -7.08 11.44
C VAL A 180 15.67 -8.24 10.50
N MET A 181 15.35 -9.45 10.95
CA MET A 181 15.31 -10.62 10.11
C MET A 181 13.90 -10.77 9.54
N ILE A 182 13.80 -10.98 8.23
CA ILE A 182 12.54 -11.18 7.53
C ILE A 182 12.33 -12.69 7.42
N PRO A 183 11.24 -13.25 7.97
CA PRO A 183 10.96 -14.66 7.82
C PRO A 183 10.70 -14.97 6.35
N LEU A 184 11.42 -15.96 5.81
CA LEU A 184 11.16 -16.50 4.49
C LEU A 184 9.88 -17.34 4.57
N GLU A 185 8.96 -17.13 3.63
CA GLU A 185 7.94 -18.15 3.39
C GLU A 185 8.59 -19.34 2.70
N GLN A 186 8.35 -20.52 3.26
CA GLN A 186 8.70 -21.82 2.69
C GLN A 186 7.54 -22.32 1.83
#